data_AF-A0A060BVV2-F1
#
_entry.id   AF-A0A060BVV2-F1
#
_cell.length_a   1.000
_cell.length_b   1.000
_cell.length_c   1.000
_cell.angle_alpha   90.00
_cell.angle_beta   90.00
_cell.angle_gamma   90.00
#
_symmetry.space_group_name_H-M   'P 1'
#
loop_
_entity.id
_entity.type
_entity.pdbx_description
1 polymer ?
#
loop_
_entity_poly.entity_id
_entity_poly.type
_entity_poly.pdbx_seq_one_letter_code
_entity_poly.pdbx_strand_id
1 'polypeptide(L)'
;MLMIFVAEQFGQPEAGEAAYILNTYCRYSSRVTAEMLDDQTYNLESGEFKMVTDEFLALEARSLRQYMALSDQCKDAYKQLILFPVQAMANLYDMY
;
A
#
# COMPACT_ATOMS: atom_id res chain seq x y z
N MET A 1 14.01 -12.73 1.09
CA MET A 1 14.54 -11.37 0.82
C MET A 1 13.64 -10.31 1.45
N LEU A 2 12.39 -10.13 1.00
CA LEU A 2 11.50 -9.08 1.53
C LEU A 2 11.23 -9.19 3.04
N MET A 3 10.92 -10.39 3.55
CA MET A 3 10.73 -10.64 4.99
C MET A 3 11.94 -10.23 5.84
N ILE A 4 13.16 -10.46 5.33
CA ILE A 4 14.40 -10.11 6.05
C ILE A 4 14.53 -8.59 6.10
N PHE A 5 14.34 -7.92 4.96
CA PHE A 5 14.37 -6.45 4.88
C PHE A 5 13.40 -5.80 5.87
N VAL A 6 12.13 -6.19 5.87
CA VAL A 6 11.15 -5.57 6.79
C VAL A 6 11.40 -5.94 8.25
N ALA A 7 11.94 -7.12 8.54
CA ALA A 7 12.35 -7.48 9.90
C ALA A 7 13.53 -6.63 10.40
N GLU A 8 14.46 -6.27 9.51
CA GLU A 8 15.57 -5.35 9.83
C GLU A 8 15.07 -3.92 10.11
N GLN A 9 13.99 -3.48 9.42
CA GLN A 9 13.44 -2.13 9.62
C GLN A 9 12.50 -2.02 10.82
N PHE A 10 11.66 -3.04 11.06
CA PHE A 10 10.52 -2.93 11.99
C PHE A 10 10.52 -3.99 13.11
N GLY A 11 11.45 -4.93 13.08
CA GLY A 11 11.51 -6.07 13.99
C GLY A 11 10.69 -7.28 13.51
N GLN A 12 11.04 -8.45 14.05
CA GLN A 12 10.42 -9.74 13.67
C GLN A 12 8.90 -9.81 13.85
N PRO A 13 8.29 -9.27 14.93
CA PRO A 13 6.84 -9.35 15.12
C PRO A 13 6.04 -8.67 14.00
N GLU A 14 6.59 -7.57 13.46
CA GLU A 14 5.92 -6.72 12.47
C GLU A 14 6.22 -7.11 11.03
N ALA A 15 7.27 -7.91 10.83
CA ALA A 15 7.81 -8.27 9.53
C ALA A 15 6.79 -8.99 8.63
N GLY A 16 5.97 -9.88 9.18
CA GLY A 16 5.01 -10.65 8.38
C GLY A 16 3.97 -9.74 7.70
N GLU A 17 3.37 -8.86 8.49
CA GLU A 17 2.33 -7.94 8.01
C GLU A 17 2.93 -6.85 7.10
N ALA A 18 4.09 -6.30 7.47
CA ALA A 18 4.78 -5.29 6.66
C ALA A 18 5.21 -5.84 5.29
N ALA A 19 5.71 -7.09 5.25
CA ALA A 19 6.06 -7.75 3.98
C ALA A 19 4.83 -7.99 3.11
N TYR A 20 3.71 -8.40 3.70
CA TYR A 20 2.47 -8.60 2.96
C TYR A 20 1.99 -7.30 2.31
N ILE A 21 1.96 -6.20 3.07
CA ILE A 21 1.50 -4.90 2.59
C ILE A 21 2.42 -4.41 1.48
N LEU A 22 3.74 -4.41 1.72
CA LEU A 22 4.72 -3.94 0.74
C LEU A 22 4.67 -4.76 -0.56
N ASN A 23 4.57 -6.08 -0.47
CA ASN A 23 4.43 -6.93 -1.65
C ASN A 23 3.13 -6.67 -2.42
N THR A 24 2.03 -6.47 -1.69
CA THR A 24 0.72 -6.19 -2.29
C THR A 24 0.71 -4.83 -2.98
N TYR A 25 1.26 -3.80 -2.34
CA TYR A 25 1.46 -2.47 -2.92
C TYR A 25 2.28 -2.53 -4.21
N CYS A 26 3.43 -3.22 -4.20
CA CYS A 26 4.27 -3.35 -5.39
C CYS A 26 3.52 -4.03 -6.54
N ARG A 27 2.75 -5.09 -6.25
CA ARG A 27 1.96 -5.81 -7.26
C ARG A 27 0.82 -4.96 -7.82
N TYR A 28 0.16 -4.16 -6.99
CA TYR A 28 -0.90 -3.26 -7.46
C TYR A 28 -0.31 -2.12 -8.30
N SER A 29 0.74 -1.47 -7.81
CA SER A 29 1.41 -0.35 -8.49
C SER A 29 2.17 -0.76 -9.74
N SER A 30 2.44 -2.06 -9.96
CA SER A 30 3.00 -2.56 -11.22
C SER A 30 1.98 -2.68 -12.36
N ARG A 31 0.67 -2.59 -12.06
CA ARG A 31 -0.39 -2.65 -13.08
C ARG A 31 -0.36 -1.41 -13.98
N VAL A 32 -0.17 -0.24 -13.37
CA VAL A 32 -0.07 1.07 -14.01
C VAL A 32 0.71 1.99 -13.08
N THR A 33 1.62 2.81 -13.62
CA THR A 33 2.36 3.77 -12.81
C THR A 33 1.48 4.96 -12.45
N ALA A 34 1.83 5.68 -11.39
CA ALA A 34 1.07 6.85 -10.95
C ALA A 34 0.92 7.91 -12.05
N GLU A 35 1.96 8.07 -12.88
CA GLU A 35 1.99 9.04 -13.98
C GLU A 35 1.11 8.64 -15.17
N MET A 36 0.82 7.34 -15.32
CA MET A 36 0.05 6.79 -16.44
C MET A 36 -1.38 6.44 -16.06
N LEU A 37 -1.74 6.49 -14.77
CA LEU A 37 -3.10 6.27 -14.30
C LEU A 37 -3.98 7.47 -14.67
N ASP A 38 -5.13 7.18 -15.26
CA ASP A 38 -6.18 8.12 -15.63
C ASP A 38 -7.59 7.50 -15.50
N ASP A 39 -8.61 8.29 -15.81
CA ASP A 39 -10.04 7.92 -15.75
C ASP A 39 -10.46 6.86 -16.78
N GLN A 40 -9.58 6.53 -17.74
CA GLN A 40 -9.82 5.55 -18.80
C GLN A 40 -9.01 4.25 -18.61
N THR A 41 -8.17 4.19 -17.58
CA THR A 41 -7.26 3.08 -17.33
C THR A 41 -7.99 1.77 -17.00
N TYR A 42 -9.09 1.86 -16.26
CA TYR A 42 -9.93 0.71 -15.91
C TYR A 42 -11.37 0.93 -16.36
N ASN A 43 -12.09 -0.16 -16.60
CA ASN A 43 -13.46 -0.06 -17.07
C ASN A 43 -14.43 0.30 -15.93
N LEU A 44 -15.13 1.42 -16.07
CA LEU A 44 -16.12 1.89 -15.10
C LEU A 44 -17.43 1.08 -15.15
N GLU A 45 -17.92 0.75 -16.34
CA GLU A 45 -19.19 0.04 -16.55
C GLU A 45 -19.16 -1.39 -16.00
N SER A 46 -18.02 -2.06 -16.10
CA SER A 46 -17.82 -3.40 -15.54
C SER A 46 -17.62 -3.40 -14.03
N GLY A 47 -17.40 -2.22 -13.43
CA GLY A 47 -17.05 -2.05 -12.02
C GLY A 47 -15.59 -2.36 -11.69
N GLU A 48 -14.74 -2.57 -12.69
CA GLU A 48 -13.31 -2.84 -12.49
C GLU A 48 -12.62 -1.70 -11.75
N PHE A 49 -12.92 -0.45 -12.14
CA PHE A 49 -12.35 0.75 -11.50
C PHE A 49 -12.66 0.76 -10.00
N LYS A 50 -13.93 0.57 -9.63
CA LYS A 50 -14.35 0.48 -8.24
C LYS A 50 -13.63 -0.63 -7.48
N MET A 51 -13.49 -1.80 -8.09
CA MET A 51 -12.83 -2.95 -7.47
C MET A 51 -11.37 -2.64 -7.15
N VAL A 52 -10.61 -2.06 -8.09
CA VAL A 52 -9.18 -1.75 -7.85
C VAL A 52 -8.99 -0.60 -6.86
N THR A 53 -9.88 0.39 -6.86
CA THR A 53 -9.89 1.47 -5.85
C THR A 53 -10.20 0.90 -4.45
N ASP A 54 -11.23 0.04 -4.33
CA ASP A 54 -11.56 -0.61 -3.06
C ASP A 54 -10.41 -1.50 -2.55
N GLU A 55 -9.67 -2.19 -3.44
CA GLU A 55 -8.47 -2.96 -3.08
C GLU A 55 -7.38 -2.07 -2.45
N PHE A 56 -7.11 -0.90 -3.03
CA PHE A 56 -6.13 0.04 -2.50
C PHE A 56 -6.57 0.67 -1.17
N LEU A 57 -7.84 1.07 -1.04
CA LEU A 57 -8.39 1.61 0.20
C LEU A 57 -8.34 0.57 1.34
N ALA A 58 -8.61 -0.70 1.02
CA ALA A 58 -8.47 -1.79 1.99
C ALA A 58 -7.01 -1.98 2.42
N LEU A 59 -6.05 -1.83 1.50
CA LEU A 59 -4.62 -1.89 1.79
C LEU A 59 -4.16 -0.71 2.64
N GLU A 60 -4.65 0.50 2.38
CA GLU A 60 -4.43 1.69 3.21
C GLU A 60 -4.96 1.47 4.64
N ALA A 61 -6.20 1.01 4.79
CA ALA A 61 -6.76 0.75 6.12
C ALA A 61 -5.93 -0.29 6.88
N ARG A 62 -5.39 -1.29 6.17
CA ARG A 62 -4.50 -2.32 6.75
C ARG A 62 -3.15 -1.73 7.18
N SER A 63 -2.52 -0.91 6.34
CA SER A 63 -1.24 -0.28 6.66
C SER A 63 -1.35 0.74 7.79
N LEU A 64 -2.45 1.50 7.85
CA LEU A 64 -2.70 2.43 8.95
C LEU A 64 -2.90 1.70 10.28
N ARG A 65 -3.63 0.58 10.30
CA ARG A 65 -3.78 -0.26 11.49
C ARG A 65 -2.43 -0.76 12.01
N GLN A 66 -1.56 -1.25 11.12
CA GLN A 66 -0.22 -1.66 11.54
C GLN A 66 0.58 -0.46 12.06
N TYR A 67 0.60 0.67 11.34
CA TYR A 67 1.30 1.88 11.75
C TYR A 67 0.92 2.35 13.17
N MET A 68 -0.36 2.28 13.53
CA MET A 68 -0.85 2.65 14.87
C MET A 68 -0.37 1.70 15.96
N ALA A 69 -0.10 0.43 15.63
CA ALA A 69 0.40 -0.59 16.57
C ALA A 69 1.93 -0.57 16.73
N LEU A 70 2.66 0.09 15.81
CA LEU A 70 4.12 0.14 15.86
C LEU A 70 4.64 0.97 17.03
N SER A 71 5.83 0.61 17.50
CA SER A 71 6.62 1.46 18.38
C SER A 71 6.97 2.78 17.68
N ASP A 72 7.06 3.87 18.44
CA ASP A 72 7.32 5.21 17.88
C ASP A 72 8.64 5.28 17.10
N GLN A 73 9.64 4.47 17.48
CA GLN A 73 10.93 4.39 16.79
C GLN A 73 10.81 3.86 15.35
N CYS A 74 9.81 3.02 15.08
CA CYS A 74 9.58 2.43 13.76
C CYS A 74 8.65 3.27 12.88
N LYS A 75 7.87 4.19 13.48
CA LYS A 75 6.81 4.92 12.78
C LYS A 75 7.33 5.73 11.60
N ASP A 76 8.43 6.46 11.76
CA ASP A 76 8.95 7.30 10.67
C ASP A 76 9.41 6.46 9.48
N ALA A 77 10.17 5.39 9.74
CA ALA A 77 10.61 4.46 8.70
C ALA A 77 9.42 3.78 8.01
N TYR A 78 8.44 3.31 8.80
CA TYR A 78 7.24 2.68 8.24
C TYR A 78 6.42 3.66 7.40
N LYS A 79 6.33 4.92 7.85
CA LYS A 79 5.63 5.96 7.10
C LYS A 79 6.27 6.18 5.73
N GLN A 80 7.60 6.28 5.67
CA GLN A 80 8.33 6.50 4.43
C GLN A 80 8.28 5.31 3.49
N LEU A 81 8.45 4.10 4.02
CA LEU A 81 8.64 2.89 3.21
C LEU A 81 7.33 2.19 2.82
N ILE A 82 6.27 2.36 3.61
CA ILE A 82 5.02 1.59 3.45
C ILE A 82 3.80 2.52 3.42
N LEU A 83 3.54 3.25 4.51
CA LEU A 83 2.26 3.96 4.65
C LEU A 83 2.09 5.03 3.58
N PHE A 84 3.05 5.93 3.41
CA PHE A 84 2.93 7.02 2.45
C PHE A 84 2.77 6.53 1.00
N PRO A 85 3.58 5.58 0.48
CA PRO A 85 3.36 5.04 -0.86
C PRO A 85 1.97 4.41 -1.05
N VAL A 86 1.48 3.65 -0.06
CA VAL A 86 0.13 3.05 -0.11
C VAL A 86 -0.95 4.13 -0.13
N GLN A 87 -0.87 5.13 0.75
CA GLN A 87 -1.85 6.22 0.81
C GLN A 87 -1.83 7.08 -0.45
N ALA A 88 -0.64 7.38 -0.98
CA ALA A 88 -0.49 8.17 -2.19
C ALA A 88 -1.18 7.50 -3.38
N MET A 89 -0.96 6.20 -3.58
CA MET A 89 -1.61 5.45 -4.65
C MET A 89 -3.11 5.26 -4.39
N ALA A 90 -3.53 4.97 -3.16
CA ALA A 90 -4.95 4.83 -2.84
C ALA A 90 -5.72 6.13 -3.11
N ASN A 91 -5.17 7.27 -2.67
CA ASN A 91 -5.77 8.58 -2.93
C ASN A 91 -5.78 8.93 -4.42
N LEU A 92 -4.78 8.51 -5.19
CA LEU A 92 -4.75 8.72 -6.64
C LEU A 92 -5.81 7.89 -7.37
N TYR A 93 -6.02 6.64 -6.95
CA TYR A 93 -7.08 5.77 -7.46
C TYR A 93 -8.49 6.22 -7.06
N ASP A 94 -8.65 6.95 -5.95
CA ASP A 94 -9.93 7.52 -5.53
C ASP A 94 -10.21 8.88 -6.22
N MET A 95 -9.16 9.55 -6.71
CA MET A 95 -9.27 10.83 -7.42
C MET A 95 -9.80 10.68 -8.86
N TYR A 96 -9.34 9.64 -9.57
CA TYR A 96 -9.76 9.32 -10.94
C TYR A 96 -11.04 8.48 -10.94
#